data_AF-A0A7Y4VR16-F1
#
_entry.id   AF-A0A7Y4VR16-F1
#
_cell.length_a   1.000
_cell.length_b   1.000
_cell.length_c   1.000
_cell.angle_alpha   90.00
_cell.angle_beta   90.00
_cell.angle_gamma   90.00
#
_symmetry.space_group_name_H-M   'P 1'
#
loop_
_entity.id
_entity.type
_entity.pdbx_description
1 polymer ?
#
loop_
_entity_poly.entity_id
_entity_poly.type
_entity_poly.pdbx_seq_one_letter_code
_entity_poly.pdbx_strand_id
1 'polypeptide(L)'
;MIWHQAWMLVLLALAPLIWWRWWRRAPYAAVRFSSIEWLKRQGRSWRVRLRAVLPALRTAAVVLLVVALARPQKGNEETRILSEGVAIQLVVDRSSSMNAMDFSVEGQQVDRLTAVKKVVHEFVSGGKGLDGRPNDLIGMITFAGYADGNCPLTLDHAFLLETLDQIEIVDERSEDGTAIGDALALAVERLRELDKRPDVATGNRIKSKVIVLLTDGENNAGAILPAKAAELAKTYGIKVYSIGAGTEGYVPIRNSDPAGFNFFSRVYATINEGTLKEIASIAEGKYWWATDTDSLRGVYAEIDALEKSETEEKRYSQYAELATEWVELGSIRLPPILAGVLAAMMLEIVLANTGLRKTP
;
A
#
# COMPACT_ATOMS: atom_id res chain seq x y z
N MET A 1 -13.37 -3.30 20.95
CA MET A 1 -14.74 -3.75 20.56
C MET A 1 -15.58 -2.50 20.47
N ILE A 2 -15.97 -2.13 19.26
CA ILE A 2 -16.74 -0.90 19.02
C ILE A 2 -18.21 -1.32 18.95
N TRP A 3 -19.12 -0.55 19.54
CA TRP A 3 -20.55 -0.81 19.48
C TRP A 3 -21.15 0.19 18.52
N HIS A 4 -21.67 -0.27 17.38
CA HIS A 4 -22.23 0.64 16.38
C HIS A 4 -23.47 1.38 16.91
N GLN A 5 -24.24 0.72 17.78
CA GLN A 5 -25.46 1.27 18.39
C GLN A 5 -25.43 1.14 19.91
N ALA A 6 -24.39 1.70 20.54
CA ALA A 6 -24.16 1.64 21.99
C ALA A 6 -25.38 2.08 22.84
N TRP A 7 -26.20 3.01 22.33
CA TRP A 7 -27.41 3.50 23.01
C TRP A 7 -28.47 2.41 23.24
N MET A 8 -28.46 1.33 22.47
CA MET A 8 -29.41 0.21 22.66
C MET A 8 -29.14 -0.58 23.94
N LEU A 9 -27.93 -0.47 24.54
CA LEU A 9 -27.63 -1.08 25.83
C LEU A 9 -28.46 -0.51 26.98
N VAL A 10 -29.07 0.68 26.81
CA VAL A 10 -30.03 1.24 27.78
C VAL A 10 -31.24 0.32 27.97
N LEU A 11 -31.64 -0.45 26.94
CA LEU A 11 -32.72 -1.44 27.05
C LEU A 11 -32.39 -2.58 28.02
N LEU A 12 -31.11 -2.79 28.35
CA LEU A 12 -30.69 -3.77 29.34
C LEU A 12 -31.20 -3.40 30.75
N ALA A 13 -31.46 -2.12 31.02
CA ALA A 13 -32.10 -1.67 32.26
C ALA A 13 -33.54 -2.19 32.43
N LEU A 14 -34.21 -2.63 31.36
CA LEU A 14 -35.53 -3.25 31.41
C LEU A 14 -35.48 -4.74 31.79
N ALA A 15 -34.33 -5.40 31.66
CA ALA A 15 -34.15 -6.81 32.02
C ALA A 15 -34.52 -7.13 33.49
N PRO A 16 -34.08 -6.35 34.51
CA PRO A 16 -34.49 -6.59 35.90
C PRO A 16 -36.00 -6.36 36.13
N LEU A 17 -36.63 -5.44 35.39
CA LEU A 17 -38.08 -5.21 35.47
C LEU A 17 -38.87 -6.39 34.89
N ILE A 18 -38.38 -6.97 33.80
CA ILE A 18 -38.91 -8.17 33.15
C ILE A 18 -38.72 -9.39 34.06
N TRP A 19 -37.53 -9.56 34.63
CA TRP A 19 -37.22 -10.57 35.64
C TRP A 19 -38.19 -10.48 36.82
N TRP A 20 -38.35 -9.28 37.37
CA TRP A 20 -39.23 -9.01 38.49
C TRP A 20 -40.68 -9.34 38.17
N ARG A 21 -41.18 -8.95 37.00
CA ARG A 21 -42.56 -9.24 36.57
C ARG A 21 -42.78 -10.73 36.28
N TRP A 22 -41.79 -11.45 35.78
CA TRP A 22 -41.90 -12.88 35.50
C TRP A 22 -41.71 -13.75 36.73
N TRP A 23 -40.88 -13.32 37.67
CA TRP A 23 -40.79 -13.90 39.01
C TRP A 23 -42.07 -13.66 39.82
N ARG A 24 -42.71 -12.49 39.64
CA ARG A 24 -43.98 -12.12 40.27
C ARG A 24 -45.22 -12.52 39.48
N ARG A 25 -45.13 -13.36 38.43
CA ARG A 25 -46.33 -13.83 37.72
C ARG A 25 -47.32 -14.39 38.74
N ALA A 26 -48.56 -13.91 38.58
CA ALA A 26 -49.65 -13.95 39.53
C ALA A 26 -49.81 -15.30 40.24
N PRO A 27 -50.29 -15.33 41.50
CA PRO A 27 -50.79 -16.56 42.07
C PRO A 27 -51.80 -17.14 41.07
N TYR A 28 -51.44 -18.26 40.43
CA TYR A 28 -52.39 -19.10 39.72
C TYR A 28 -53.63 -19.24 40.61
N ALA A 29 -54.83 -19.25 39.99
CA ALA A 29 -56.11 -19.33 40.67
C ALA A 29 -55.99 -20.16 41.95
N ALA A 30 -55.85 -19.46 43.08
CA ALA A 30 -55.46 -20.11 44.31
C ALA A 30 -56.67 -20.92 44.74
N VAL A 31 -56.62 -22.23 44.54
CA VAL A 31 -57.65 -23.13 45.03
C VAL A 31 -57.59 -23.02 46.55
N ARG A 32 -58.63 -22.42 47.15
CA ARG A 32 -58.76 -22.33 48.60
C ARG A 32 -58.80 -23.75 49.15
N PHE A 33 -57.78 -24.12 49.91
CA PHE A 33 -57.67 -25.41 50.57
C PHE A 33 -57.76 -25.20 52.09
N SER A 34 -58.57 -26.01 52.78
CA SER A 34 -58.89 -25.78 54.20
C SER A 34 -57.72 -26.02 55.16
N SER A 35 -56.63 -26.67 54.74
CA SER A 35 -55.39 -26.73 55.53
C SER A 35 -54.15 -26.84 54.65
N ILE A 36 -53.09 -26.10 55.01
CA ILE A 36 -51.80 -26.02 54.29
C ILE A 36 -50.65 -26.65 55.09
N GLU A 37 -50.97 -27.19 56.27
CA GLU A 37 -49.99 -27.63 57.28
C GLU A 37 -49.25 -28.88 56.82
N TRP A 38 -49.93 -29.80 56.14
CA TRP A 38 -49.33 -31.00 55.55
C TRP A 38 -48.43 -30.68 54.36
N LEU A 39 -48.76 -29.64 53.59
CA LEU A 39 -47.99 -29.20 52.43
C LEU A 39 -46.70 -28.47 52.82
N LYS A 40 -46.69 -27.72 53.94
CA LYS A 40 -45.48 -27.08 54.50
C LYS A 40 -44.47 -28.08 55.05
N ARG A 41 -44.91 -29.28 55.47
CA ARG A 41 -44.04 -30.36 55.97
C ARG A 41 -43.33 -31.13 54.86
N GLN A 42 -43.84 -31.11 53.63
CA GLN A 42 -43.09 -31.60 52.47
C GLN A 42 -42.09 -30.53 52.01
N GLY A 43 -40.80 -30.79 52.21
CA GLY A 43 -39.73 -29.90 51.76
C GLY A 43 -39.83 -29.60 50.25
N ARG A 44 -39.30 -28.44 49.83
CA ARG A 44 -39.27 -28.06 48.41
C ARG A 44 -38.45 -29.09 47.61
N SER A 45 -39.13 -29.88 46.78
CA SER A 45 -38.49 -30.81 45.84
C SER A 45 -37.50 -30.10 44.90
N TRP A 46 -36.47 -30.80 44.44
CA TRP A 46 -35.45 -30.28 43.52
C TRP A 46 -36.07 -29.70 42.23
N ARG A 47 -37.19 -30.28 41.76
CA ARG A 47 -37.95 -29.77 40.61
C ARG A 47 -38.56 -28.40 40.87
N VAL A 48 -38.98 -28.11 42.11
CA VAL A 48 -39.52 -26.80 42.51
C VAL A 48 -38.41 -25.75 42.53
N ARG A 49 -37.19 -26.13 42.91
CA ARG A 49 -36.02 -25.22 42.85
C ARG A 49 -35.60 -24.93 41.41
N LEU A 50 -35.59 -25.94 40.54
CA LEU A 50 -35.27 -25.80 39.13
C LEU A 50 -36.30 -25.00 38.33
N ARG A 51 -37.54 -24.81 38.82
CA ARG A 51 -38.51 -23.91 38.18
C ARG A 51 -38.01 -22.47 38.04
N ALA A 52 -37.10 -22.01 38.91
CA ALA A 52 -36.48 -20.69 38.81
C ALA A 52 -35.52 -20.56 37.59
N VAL A 53 -35.13 -21.68 36.97
CA VAL A 53 -34.31 -21.68 35.75
C VAL A 53 -35.10 -21.20 34.53
N LEU A 54 -36.41 -21.45 34.48
CA LEU A 54 -37.28 -21.01 33.38
C LEU A 54 -37.30 -19.48 33.18
N PRO A 55 -37.59 -18.65 34.20
CA PRO A 55 -37.47 -17.21 34.03
C PRO A 55 -36.03 -16.77 33.74
N ALA A 56 -35.01 -17.53 34.20
CA ALA A 56 -33.59 -17.17 34.02
C ALA A 56 -33.13 -17.35 32.58
N LEU A 57 -33.52 -18.45 31.96
CA LEU A 57 -33.33 -18.69 30.53
C LEU A 57 -34.04 -17.62 29.70
N ARG A 58 -35.25 -17.25 30.09
CA ARG A 58 -36.02 -16.22 29.35
C ARG A 58 -35.38 -14.83 29.47
N THR A 59 -34.88 -14.45 30.65
CA THR A 59 -34.15 -13.18 30.79
C THR A 59 -32.80 -13.20 30.08
N ALA A 60 -32.10 -14.34 30.09
CA ALA A 60 -30.86 -14.50 29.33
C ALA A 60 -31.10 -14.33 27.82
N ALA A 61 -32.18 -14.89 27.29
CA ALA A 61 -32.57 -14.70 25.89
C ALA A 61 -32.82 -13.22 25.55
N VAL A 62 -33.50 -12.48 26.42
CA VAL A 62 -33.74 -11.03 26.24
C VAL A 62 -32.43 -10.24 26.28
N VAL A 63 -31.54 -10.53 27.22
CA VAL A 63 -30.22 -9.88 27.32
C VAL A 63 -29.39 -10.13 26.07
N LEU A 64 -29.32 -11.37 25.60
CA LEU A 64 -28.60 -11.73 24.37
C LEU A 64 -29.19 -11.04 23.13
N LEU A 65 -30.51 -10.88 23.07
CA LEU A 65 -31.18 -10.16 21.99
C LEU A 65 -30.85 -8.65 22.01
N VAL A 66 -30.79 -8.02 23.19
CA VAL A 66 -30.35 -6.62 23.33
C VAL A 66 -28.89 -6.46 22.92
N VAL A 67 -28.02 -7.41 23.28
CA VAL A 67 -26.61 -7.41 22.86
C VAL A 67 -26.48 -7.59 21.35
N ALA A 68 -27.29 -8.46 20.73
CA ALA A 68 -27.32 -8.61 19.27
C ALA A 68 -27.71 -7.30 18.57
N LEU A 69 -28.72 -6.61 19.11
CA LEU A 69 -29.19 -5.33 18.59
C LEU A 69 -28.15 -4.21 18.72
N ALA A 70 -27.37 -4.21 19.81
CA ALA A 70 -26.28 -3.23 20.00
C ALA A 70 -25.13 -3.39 18.99
N ARG A 71 -25.16 -4.45 18.15
CA ARG A 71 -24.20 -4.76 17.09
C ARG A 71 -22.75 -4.63 17.55
N PRO A 72 -22.26 -5.57 18.38
CA PRO A 72 -20.85 -5.61 18.75
C PRO A 72 -20.00 -5.81 17.50
N GLN A 73 -19.11 -4.87 17.24
CA GLN A 73 -18.14 -4.94 16.15
C GLN A 73 -16.77 -5.31 16.70
N LYS A 74 -16.15 -6.31 16.08
CA LYS A 74 -14.73 -6.58 16.25
C LYS A 74 -14.02 -5.79 15.16
N GLY A 75 -13.14 -4.88 15.57
CA GLY A 75 -12.23 -4.25 14.62
C GLY A 75 -11.32 -5.34 14.09
N ASN A 76 -11.48 -5.68 12.82
CA ASN A 76 -10.42 -6.36 12.10
C ASN A 76 -9.53 -5.22 11.62
N GLU A 77 -8.46 -4.92 12.36
CA GLU A 77 -7.37 -4.18 11.73
C GLU A 77 -6.75 -5.10 10.68
N GLU A 78 -6.39 -4.48 9.56
CA GLU A 78 -5.66 -5.08 8.44
C GLU A 78 -6.49 -5.91 7.46
N THR A 79 -7.32 -5.22 6.68
CA THR A 79 -7.42 -5.62 5.27
C THR A 79 -6.36 -4.86 4.50
N ARG A 80 -5.44 -5.61 3.88
CA ARG A 80 -4.26 -5.14 3.17
C ARG A 80 -4.62 -3.94 2.29
N ILE A 81 -3.97 -2.80 2.55
CA ILE A 81 -3.97 -1.67 1.64
C ILE A 81 -3.43 -2.22 0.32
N LEU A 82 -4.27 -2.29 -0.72
CA LEU A 82 -3.78 -2.34 -2.08
C LEU A 82 -3.02 -1.02 -2.25
N SER A 83 -1.71 -1.03 -1.99
CA SER A 83 -0.88 0.17 -2.09
C SER A 83 -0.84 0.53 -3.56
N GLU A 84 -1.64 1.52 -3.94
CA GLU A 84 -1.54 2.15 -5.25
C GLU A 84 -0.14 2.81 -5.27
N GLY A 85 0.74 2.34 -6.17
CA GLY A 85 2.12 2.77 -6.27
C GLY A 85 2.33 3.78 -7.40
N VAL A 86 3.57 4.21 -7.57
CA VAL A 86 4.01 5.05 -8.69
C VAL A 86 4.67 4.16 -9.74
N ALA A 87 4.46 4.46 -11.02
CA ALA A 87 5.26 3.87 -12.10
C ALA A 87 6.41 4.82 -12.46
N ILE A 88 7.63 4.38 -12.19
CA ILE A 88 8.85 5.15 -12.39
C ILE A 88 9.67 4.51 -13.50
N GLN A 89 9.91 5.26 -14.57
CA GLN A 89 10.87 4.87 -15.58
C GLN A 89 12.17 5.65 -15.37
N LEU A 90 13.21 4.97 -14.89
CA LEU A 90 14.56 5.52 -14.83
C LEU A 90 15.12 5.56 -16.25
N VAL A 91 15.62 6.72 -16.66
CA VAL A 91 16.26 6.95 -17.96
C VAL A 91 17.65 7.49 -17.70
N VAL A 92 18.64 6.62 -17.79
CA VAL A 92 20.01 6.88 -17.32
C VAL A 92 20.97 6.96 -18.50
N ASP A 93 21.70 8.07 -18.59
CA ASP A 93 22.76 8.26 -19.57
C ASP A 93 23.95 7.34 -19.26
N ARG A 94 24.48 6.68 -20.30
CA ARG A 94 25.71 5.85 -20.23
C ARG A 94 26.76 6.26 -21.27
N SER A 95 26.62 7.46 -21.86
CA SER A 95 27.59 8.03 -22.80
C SER A 95 28.96 8.26 -22.15
N SER A 96 29.98 8.50 -22.98
CA SER A 96 31.36 8.64 -22.50
C SER A 96 31.58 9.79 -21.51
N SER A 97 30.72 10.82 -21.50
CA SER A 97 30.78 11.92 -20.55
C SER A 97 30.43 11.52 -19.11
N MET A 98 29.69 10.41 -18.94
CA MET A 98 29.37 9.85 -17.63
C MET A 98 30.58 9.20 -16.94
N ASN A 99 31.71 9.06 -17.65
CA ASN A 99 33.01 8.64 -17.12
C ASN A 99 33.76 9.75 -16.36
N ALA A 100 33.19 10.96 -16.26
CA ALA A 100 33.76 12.05 -15.49
C ALA A 100 33.81 11.69 -13.99
N MET A 101 34.99 11.79 -13.40
CA MET A 101 35.26 11.44 -12.00
C MET A 101 35.02 12.67 -11.10
N ASP A 102 33.84 13.29 -11.15
CA ASP A 102 33.51 14.48 -10.35
C ASP A 102 32.59 14.19 -9.15
N PHE A 103 32.23 12.93 -8.94
CA PHE A 103 31.44 12.48 -7.80
C PHE A 103 32.30 11.75 -6.77
N SER A 104 31.75 11.59 -5.57
CA SER A 104 32.39 10.81 -4.52
C SER A 104 31.41 9.90 -3.78
N VAL A 105 31.81 8.65 -3.56
CA VAL A 105 31.06 7.68 -2.76
C VAL A 105 31.96 7.22 -1.63
N GLU A 106 31.50 7.35 -0.39
CA GLU A 106 32.21 6.87 0.81
C GLU A 106 33.65 7.41 0.93
N GLY A 107 33.85 8.66 0.50
CA GLY A 107 35.15 9.35 0.54
C GLY A 107 36.10 9.01 -0.62
N GLN A 108 35.67 8.18 -1.57
CA GLN A 108 36.43 7.86 -2.79
C GLN A 108 35.82 8.57 -4.00
N GLN A 109 36.68 9.10 -4.86
CA GLN A 109 36.27 9.72 -6.12
C GLN A 109 35.85 8.62 -7.11
N VAL A 110 34.68 8.79 -7.72
CA VAL A 110 34.09 7.83 -8.66
C VAL A 110 33.51 8.57 -9.86
N ASP A 111 33.26 7.84 -10.93
CA ASP A 111 32.57 8.38 -12.11
C ASP A 111 31.08 8.66 -11.81
N ARG A 112 30.47 9.51 -12.65
CA ARG A 112 29.06 9.90 -12.51
C ARG A 112 28.13 8.69 -12.56
N LEU A 113 28.35 7.76 -13.49
CA LEU A 113 27.48 6.57 -13.62
C LEU A 113 27.54 5.71 -12.34
N THR A 114 28.73 5.46 -11.80
CA THR A 114 28.90 4.73 -10.54
C THR A 114 28.20 5.42 -9.36
N ALA A 115 28.29 6.76 -9.27
CA ALA A 115 27.58 7.51 -8.25
C ALA A 115 26.05 7.41 -8.41
N VAL A 116 25.56 7.49 -9.65
CA VAL A 116 24.14 7.32 -9.99
C VAL A 116 23.65 5.93 -9.60
N LYS A 117 24.37 4.86 -9.97
CA LYS A 117 24.03 3.49 -9.59
C LYS A 117 23.83 3.36 -8.08
N LYS A 118 24.77 3.92 -7.30
CA LYS A 118 24.70 3.91 -5.85
C LYS A 118 23.46 4.63 -5.31
N VAL A 119 23.16 5.83 -5.82
CA VAL A 119 21.99 6.59 -5.35
C VAL A 119 20.67 5.95 -5.80
N VAL A 120 20.61 5.39 -7.01
CA VAL A 120 19.45 4.61 -7.47
C VAL A 120 19.24 3.38 -6.58
N HIS A 121 20.31 2.69 -6.18
CA HIS A 121 20.20 1.58 -5.23
C HIS A 121 19.61 2.05 -3.89
N GLU A 122 20.10 3.17 -3.35
CA GLU A 122 19.56 3.79 -2.13
C GLU A 122 18.09 4.23 -2.30
N PHE A 123 17.70 4.71 -3.48
CA PHE A 123 16.32 5.14 -3.78
C PHE A 123 15.34 3.98 -3.91
N VAL A 124 15.73 2.90 -4.57
CA VAL A 124 14.87 1.73 -4.79
C VAL A 124 14.77 0.88 -3.53
N SER A 125 15.91 0.49 -2.95
CA SER A 125 15.96 -0.43 -1.81
C SER A 125 15.74 0.24 -0.44
N GLY A 126 15.90 1.57 -0.37
CA GLY A 126 15.93 2.33 0.87
C GLY A 126 17.33 2.40 1.46
N GLY A 127 17.73 3.57 1.94
CA GLY A 127 19.08 3.81 2.48
C GLY A 127 19.41 5.29 2.64
N LYS A 128 20.31 5.60 3.60
CA LYS A 128 20.82 6.96 3.88
C LYS A 128 19.75 8.07 3.87
N GLY A 129 18.58 7.82 4.47
CA GLY A 129 17.50 8.80 4.58
C GLY A 129 16.44 8.73 3.47
N LEU A 130 16.51 7.75 2.57
CA LEU A 130 15.45 7.39 1.63
C LEU A 130 14.67 6.18 2.16
N ASP A 131 13.34 6.24 2.09
CA ASP A 131 12.44 5.22 2.66
C ASP A 131 12.37 3.91 1.85
N GLY A 132 12.87 3.92 0.60
CA GLY A 132 12.71 2.80 -0.34
C GLY A 132 11.32 2.73 -0.95
N ARG A 133 11.18 1.92 -2.02
CA ARG A 133 10.00 1.94 -2.89
C ARG A 133 9.37 0.55 -3.13
N PRO A 134 9.03 -0.22 -2.09
CA PRO A 134 8.63 -1.63 -2.23
C PRO A 134 7.34 -1.86 -3.05
N ASN A 135 6.50 -0.84 -3.20
CA ASN A 135 5.21 -0.94 -3.89
C ASN A 135 5.20 -0.27 -5.27
N ASP A 136 6.31 0.34 -5.70
CA ASP A 136 6.39 1.08 -6.95
C ASP A 136 6.91 0.20 -8.08
N LEU A 137 6.33 0.38 -9.26
CA LEU A 137 6.80 -0.26 -10.48
C LEU A 137 7.96 0.56 -11.01
N ILE A 138 9.15 -0.04 -11.05
CA ILE A 138 10.35 0.65 -11.51
C ILE A 138 10.88 -0.07 -12.73
N GLY A 139 11.16 0.69 -13.79
CA GLY A 139 11.81 0.24 -15.00
C GLY A 139 13.09 1.03 -15.22
N MET A 140 13.98 0.50 -16.07
CA MET A 140 15.24 1.16 -16.42
C MET A 140 15.45 1.13 -17.93
N ILE A 141 15.70 2.31 -18.48
CA ILE A 141 16.20 2.53 -19.84
C ILE A 141 17.57 3.18 -19.68
N THR A 142 18.54 2.69 -20.42
CA THR A 142 19.82 3.37 -20.57
C THR A 142 19.93 3.92 -21.98
N PHE A 143 20.73 4.96 -22.16
CA PHE A 143 20.92 5.52 -23.48
C PHE A 143 22.30 6.13 -23.66
N ALA A 144 22.74 6.11 -24.91
CA ALA A 144 23.86 6.87 -25.43
C ALA A 144 23.47 7.32 -26.85
N GLY A 145 24.15 6.87 -27.90
CA GLY A 145 23.76 7.13 -29.29
C GLY A 145 22.40 6.54 -29.68
N TYR A 146 21.93 5.53 -28.94
CA TYR A 146 20.59 4.95 -29.02
C TYR A 146 20.07 4.61 -27.62
N ALA A 147 18.79 4.27 -27.51
CA ALA A 147 18.12 3.95 -26.25
C ALA A 147 17.83 2.45 -26.10
N ASP A 148 18.21 1.88 -24.96
CA ASP A 148 18.03 0.48 -24.63
C ASP A 148 17.04 0.29 -23.48
N GLY A 149 16.06 -0.59 -23.69
CA GLY A 149 15.12 -1.00 -22.65
C GLY A 149 15.69 -2.14 -21.80
N ASN A 150 16.68 -1.87 -20.95
CA ASN A 150 17.39 -2.90 -20.18
C ASN A 150 16.47 -3.65 -19.19
N CYS A 151 15.56 -2.93 -18.51
CA CYS A 151 14.66 -3.54 -17.53
C CYS A 151 13.22 -3.03 -17.73
N PRO A 152 12.23 -3.92 -17.98
CA PRO A 152 10.84 -3.52 -18.04
C PRO A 152 10.32 -3.11 -16.66
N LEU A 153 9.26 -2.30 -16.63
CA LEU A 153 8.58 -1.90 -15.39
C LEU A 153 8.14 -3.15 -14.58
N THR A 154 8.71 -3.29 -13.39
CA THR A 154 8.57 -4.46 -12.51
C THR A 154 8.55 -4.08 -11.03
N LEU A 155 7.98 -4.96 -10.19
CA LEU A 155 8.12 -4.93 -8.72
C LEU A 155 9.34 -5.72 -8.24
N ASP A 156 9.98 -6.48 -9.13
CA ASP A 156 11.21 -7.21 -8.82
C ASP A 156 12.40 -6.25 -8.85
N HIS A 157 12.56 -5.53 -7.73
CA HIS A 157 13.65 -4.58 -7.58
C HIS A 157 15.02 -5.25 -7.51
N ALA A 158 15.10 -6.52 -7.10
CA ALA A 158 16.37 -7.25 -7.05
C ALA A 158 16.92 -7.43 -8.47
N PHE A 159 16.06 -7.87 -9.41
CA PHE A 159 16.44 -7.98 -10.82
C PHE A 159 16.83 -6.62 -11.43
N LEU A 160 16.08 -5.56 -11.12
CA LEU A 160 16.40 -4.22 -11.60
C LEU A 160 17.77 -3.74 -11.12
N LEU A 161 18.10 -3.94 -9.85
CA LEU A 161 19.38 -3.54 -9.26
C LEU A 161 20.55 -4.37 -9.80
N GLU A 162 20.37 -5.68 -9.99
CA GLU A 162 21.37 -6.54 -10.63
C GLU A 162 21.63 -6.10 -12.09
N THR A 163 20.57 -5.75 -12.82
CA THR A 163 20.70 -5.23 -14.20
C THR A 163 21.43 -3.89 -14.21
N LEU A 164 21.13 -3.00 -13.26
CA LEU A 164 21.80 -1.70 -13.11
C LEU A 164 23.30 -1.87 -12.85
N ASP A 165 23.69 -2.83 -12.02
CA ASP A 165 25.09 -3.10 -11.70
C ASP A 165 25.89 -3.51 -12.93
N GLN A 166 25.26 -4.21 -13.89
CA GLN A 166 25.87 -4.65 -15.15
C GLN A 166 26.01 -3.54 -16.21
N ILE A 167 25.39 -2.38 -16.04
CA ILE A 167 25.47 -1.29 -17.03
C ILE A 167 26.86 -0.67 -17.04
N GLU A 168 27.58 -0.79 -18.14
CA GLU A 168 28.88 -0.14 -18.31
C GLU A 168 28.74 1.14 -19.16
N ILE A 169 29.75 2.00 -19.11
CA ILE A 169 29.85 3.15 -20.01
C ILE A 169 30.06 2.62 -21.44
N VAL A 170 29.58 3.35 -22.44
CA VAL A 170 29.83 2.98 -23.84
C VAL A 170 31.32 3.07 -24.16
N ASP A 171 31.90 1.94 -24.57
CA ASP A 171 33.28 1.87 -25.06
C ASP A 171 33.37 1.99 -26.59
N GLU A 172 32.28 1.67 -27.30
CA GLU A 172 32.24 1.70 -28.77
C GLU A 172 31.90 3.10 -29.31
N ARG A 173 32.83 3.71 -30.03
CA ARG A 173 32.63 5.06 -30.62
C ARG A 173 31.43 5.16 -31.58
N SER A 174 31.01 4.06 -32.20
CA SER A 174 29.83 4.04 -33.07
C SER A 174 28.52 4.15 -32.31
N GLU A 175 28.54 3.82 -31.02
CA GLU A 175 27.38 3.82 -30.13
C GLU A 175 27.39 5.02 -29.16
N ASP A 176 28.50 5.77 -29.12
CA ASP A 176 28.64 6.95 -28.28
C ASP A 176 27.82 8.13 -28.83
N GLY A 177 27.46 9.04 -27.94
CA GLY A 177 26.51 10.11 -28.19
C GLY A 177 25.39 10.09 -27.16
N THR A 178 24.42 10.98 -27.33
CA THR A 178 23.37 11.24 -26.34
C THR A 178 22.05 11.51 -27.05
N ALA A 179 21.19 10.48 -27.08
CA ALA A 179 19.88 10.44 -27.75
C ALA A 179 18.73 10.59 -26.75
N ILE A 180 18.65 11.75 -26.11
CA ILE A 180 17.67 12.03 -25.03
C ILE A 180 16.23 11.86 -25.54
N GLY A 181 15.93 12.38 -26.74
CA GLY A 181 14.57 12.35 -27.28
C GLY A 181 14.08 10.93 -27.58
N ASP A 182 14.95 10.06 -28.10
CA ASP A 182 14.61 8.66 -28.39
C ASP A 182 14.41 7.89 -27.08
N ALA A 183 15.26 8.12 -26.07
CA ALA A 183 15.15 7.50 -24.75
C ALA A 183 13.86 7.91 -24.03
N LEU A 184 13.49 9.20 -24.09
CA LEU A 184 12.22 9.69 -23.56
C LEU A 184 11.02 9.10 -24.31
N ALA A 185 11.07 9.02 -25.64
CA ALA A 185 9.99 8.43 -26.42
C ALA A 185 9.77 6.94 -26.07
N LEU A 186 10.86 6.17 -25.91
CA LEU A 186 10.81 4.80 -25.45
C LEU A 186 10.23 4.69 -24.03
N ALA A 187 10.66 5.57 -23.12
CA ALA A 187 10.14 5.63 -21.75
C ALA A 187 8.62 5.89 -21.71
N VAL A 188 8.15 6.84 -22.52
CA VAL A 188 6.72 7.13 -22.68
C VAL A 188 5.96 5.93 -23.21
N GLU A 189 6.51 5.24 -24.20
CA GLU A 189 5.91 4.02 -24.74
C GLU A 189 5.76 2.94 -23.67
N ARG A 190 6.82 2.65 -22.89
CA ARG A 190 6.79 1.65 -21.82
C ARG A 190 5.75 1.97 -20.74
N LEU A 191 5.68 3.23 -20.32
CA LEU A 191 4.69 3.69 -19.33
C LEU A 191 3.25 3.67 -19.88
N ARG A 192 3.06 3.88 -21.18
CA ARG A 192 1.76 3.74 -21.85
C ARG A 192 1.32 2.29 -21.99
N GLU A 193 2.26 1.36 -22.20
CA GLU A 193 1.94 -0.08 -22.29
C GLU A 193 1.37 -0.65 -20.98
N LEU A 194 1.67 -0.03 -19.83
CA LEU A 194 1.09 -0.42 -18.54
C LEU A 194 -0.44 -0.37 -18.53
N ASP A 195 -1.07 0.56 -19.26
CA ASP A 195 -2.53 0.67 -19.29
C ASP A 195 -3.19 -0.53 -20.00
N LYS A 196 -2.42 -1.24 -20.82
CA LYS A 196 -2.89 -2.41 -21.56
C LYS A 196 -2.64 -3.73 -20.82
N ARG A 197 -1.92 -3.70 -19.70
CA ARG A 197 -1.53 -4.90 -18.94
C ARG A 197 -2.69 -5.41 -18.06
N PRO A 198 -3.17 -6.65 -18.22
CA PRO A 198 -4.31 -7.19 -17.46
C PRO A 198 -4.06 -7.25 -15.94
N ASP A 199 -2.82 -7.51 -15.54
CA ASP A 199 -2.33 -7.56 -14.16
C ASP A 199 -2.32 -6.19 -13.45
N VAL A 200 -2.39 -5.11 -14.22
CA VAL A 200 -2.47 -3.73 -13.74
C VAL A 200 -3.88 -3.15 -13.93
N ALA A 201 -4.57 -3.49 -15.02
CA ALA A 201 -5.87 -2.94 -15.40
C ALA A 201 -7.04 -3.36 -14.48
N THR A 202 -6.92 -4.47 -13.75
CA THR A 202 -8.04 -5.03 -12.95
C THR A 202 -8.16 -4.41 -11.55
N GLY A 203 -7.19 -3.60 -11.13
CA GLY A 203 -7.25 -2.89 -9.86
C GLY A 203 -6.29 -1.73 -9.90
N ASN A 204 -6.83 -0.51 -10.06
CA ASN A 204 -6.23 0.82 -10.03
C ASN A 204 -4.87 0.94 -9.29
N ARG A 205 -3.81 0.34 -9.84
CA ARG A 205 -2.57 0.01 -9.11
C ARG A 205 -1.53 1.12 -9.15
N ILE A 206 -1.73 2.08 -10.07
CA ILE A 206 -0.73 3.09 -10.43
C ILE A 206 -1.41 4.44 -10.35
N LYS A 207 -0.97 5.30 -9.43
CA LYS A 207 -1.53 6.66 -9.25
C LYS A 207 -0.95 7.67 -10.21
N SER A 208 0.36 7.62 -10.38
CA SER A 208 1.12 8.53 -11.20
C SER A 208 2.17 7.77 -12.01
N LYS A 209 2.54 8.37 -13.14
CA LYS A 209 3.58 7.88 -14.04
C LYS A 209 4.62 8.95 -14.18
N VAL A 210 5.87 8.59 -13.92
CA VAL A 210 6.97 9.54 -13.92
C VAL A 210 8.17 8.96 -14.64
N ILE A 211 8.88 9.82 -15.33
CA ILE A 211 10.19 9.54 -15.93
C ILE A 211 11.21 10.32 -15.12
N VAL A 212 12.27 9.64 -14.67
CA VAL A 212 13.43 10.28 -14.05
C VAL A 212 14.57 10.20 -15.06
N LEU A 213 14.80 11.30 -15.76
CA LEU A 213 15.87 11.48 -16.74
C LEU A 213 17.13 11.95 -16.03
N LEU A 214 18.23 11.22 -16.17
CA LEU A 214 19.52 11.57 -15.62
C LEU A 214 20.59 11.58 -16.72
N THR A 215 21.21 12.75 -16.91
CA THR A 215 22.18 13.03 -17.98
C THR A 215 22.94 14.31 -17.65
N ASP A 216 23.99 14.64 -18.39
CA ASP A 216 24.63 15.96 -18.36
C ASP A 216 23.98 16.97 -19.34
N GLY A 217 22.96 16.54 -20.10
CA GLY A 217 22.06 17.40 -20.86
C GLY A 217 22.48 17.68 -22.30
N GLU A 218 23.60 17.12 -22.75
CA GLU A 218 23.96 17.21 -24.16
C GLU A 218 23.04 16.30 -25.00
N ASN A 219 22.55 16.79 -26.14
CA ASN A 219 21.81 15.97 -27.09
C ASN A 219 22.42 16.14 -28.48
N ASN A 220 23.22 15.16 -28.88
CA ASN A 220 23.97 15.18 -30.13
C ASN A 220 23.63 14.00 -31.06
N ALA A 221 22.75 13.09 -30.61
CA ALA A 221 22.30 11.92 -31.35
C ALA A 221 20.78 11.77 -31.29
N GLY A 222 20.28 10.74 -31.96
CA GLY A 222 18.86 10.38 -31.99
C GLY A 222 18.05 11.06 -33.09
N ALA A 223 16.88 10.47 -33.38
CA ALA A 223 15.98 10.93 -34.43
C ALA A 223 14.90 11.90 -33.90
N ILE A 224 14.51 11.76 -32.63
CA ILE A 224 13.46 12.54 -32.00
C ILE A 224 14.07 13.71 -31.23
N LEU A 225 13.50 14.90 -31.41
CA LEU A 225 13.89 16.07 -30.62
C LEU A 225 13.42 15.92 -29.16
N PRO A 226 14.25 16.26 -28.15
CA PRO A 226 13.87 16.11 -26.74
C PRO A 226 12.59 16.84 -26.36
N ALA A 227 12.37 18.05 -26.88
CA ALA A 227 11.14 18.82 -26.67
C ALA A 227 9.89 18.08 -27.20
N LYS A 228 9.99 17.37 -28.33
CA LYS A 228 8.87 16.59 -28.88
C LYS A 228 8.57 15.34 -28.07
N ALA A 229 9.60 14.68 -27.54
CA ALA A 229 9.39 13.58 -26.61
C ALA A 229 8.75 14.05 -25.29
N ALA A 230 9.11 15.24 -24.81
CA ALA A 230 8.49 15.85 -23.63
C ALA A 230 7.00 16.22 -23.87
N GLU A 231 6.66 16.77 -25.04
CA GLU A 231 5.25 17.01 -25.43
C GLU A 231 4.45 15.70 -25.44
N LEU A 232 5.06 14.61 -25.91
CA LEU A 232 4.45 13.29 -25.91
C LEU A 232 4.20 12.78 -24.48
N ALA A 233 5.18 12.93 -23.58
CA ALA A 233 5.04 12.58 -22.17
C ALA A 233 3.87 13.33 -21.51
N LYS A 234 3.81 14.65 -21.72
CA LYS A 234 2.71 15.50 -21.25
C LYS A 234 1.35 15.01 -21.75
N THR A 235 1.26 14.66 -23.04
CA THR A 235 0.01 14.19 -23.67
C THR A 235 -0.53 12.92 -23.00
N TYR A 236 0.34 12.06 -22.48
CA TYR A 236 -0.04 10.85 -21.76
C TYR A 236 -0.10 11.01 -20.24
N GLY A 237 -0.02 12.24 -19.71
CA GLY A 237 -0.05 12.51 -18.28
C GLY A 237 1.16 11.96 -17.54
N ILE A 238 2.31 11.85 -18.22
CA ILE A 238 3.57 11.38 -17.65
C ILE A 238 4.44 12.59 -17.33
N LYS A 239 4.83 12.73 -16.06
CA LYS A 239 5.75 13.79 -15.64
C LYS A 239 7.19 13.42 -15.96
N VAL A 240 8.02 14.40 -16.36
CA VAL A 240 9.46 14.17 -16.58
C VAL A 240 10.26 14.99 -15.58
N TYR A 241 10.93 14.30 -14.67
CA TYR A 241 11.91 14.85 -13.75
C TYR A 241 13.29 14.76 -14.39
N SER A 242 13.95 15.89 -14.62
CA SER A 242 15.28 15.93 -15.24
C SER A 242 16.35 16.28 -14.21
N ILE A 243 17.42 15.50 -14.19
CA ILE A 243 18.54 15.65 -13.27
C ILE A 243 19.81 15.84 -14.10
N GLY A 244 20.35 17.06 -14.05
CA GLY A 244 21.67 17.36 -14.59
C GLY A 244 22.75 16.85 -13.63
N ALA A 245 23.48 15.80 -13.98
CA ALA A 245 24.53 15.23 -13.14
C ALA A 245 25.92 15.71 -13.60
N GLY A 246 26.63 16.42 -12.72
CA GLY A 246 28.00 16.85 -13.00
C GLY A 246 28.34 18.21 -12.42
N THR A 247 29.63 18.51 -12.46
CA THR A 247 30.19 19.83 -12.15
C THR A 247 30.62 20.54 -13.44
N GLU A 248 30.60 21.88 -13.41
CA GLU A 248 31.17 22.68 -14.50
C GLU A 248 32.68 22.88 -14.27
N GLY A 249 33.49 22.62 -15.29
CA GLY A 249 34.93 22.87 -15.26
C GLY A 249 35.80 21.65 -15.63
N TYR A 250 37.09 21.71 -15.28
CA TYR A 250 38.05 20.67 -15.63
C TYR A 250 37.99 19.47 -14.70
N VAL A 251 37.32 18.42 -15.17
CA VAL A 251 37.14 17.15 -14.46
C VAL A 251 38.09 16.08 -15.00
N PRO A 252 38.60 15.18 -14.14
CA PRO A 252 39.38 14.04 -14.60
C PRO A 252 38.46 12.99 -15.23
N ILE A 253 38.86 12.46 -16.39
CA ILE A 253 38.24 11.29 -17.03
C ILE A 253 39.27 10.17 -17.13
N ARG A 254 38.82 8.93 -16.94
CA ARG A 254 39.65 7.73 -17.09
C ARG A 254 39.63 7.29 -18.55
N ASN A 255 40.76 7.29 -19.21
CA ASN A 255 40.90 6.75 -20.57
C ASN A 255 41.74 5.48 -20.56
N SER A 256 41.49 4.62 -21.54
CA SER A 256 42.31 3.44 -21.81
C SER A 256 42.93 3.55 -23.20
N ASP A 257 44.24 3.31 -23.27
CA ASP A 257 44.99 3.12 -24.52
C ASP A 257 44.59 1.77 -25.18
N PRO A 258 44.62 1.62 -26.51
CA PRO A 258 44.55 0.32 -27.21
C PRO A 258 45.43 -0.82 -26.63
N ALA A 259 46.53 -0.49 -25.95
CA ALA A 259 47.43 -1.39 -25.23
C ALA A 259 46.97 -1.71 -23.79
N GLY A 260 45.82 -1.20 -23.35
CA GLY A 260 45.20 -1.46 -22.04
C GLY A 260 45.74 -0.61 -20.88
N PHE A 261 46.55 0.43 -21.17
CA PHE A 261 47.05 1.33 -20.14
C PHE A 261 45.99 2.38 -19.78
N ASN A 262 45.60 2.39 -18.50
CA ASN A 262 44.71 3.39 -17.94
C ASN A 262 45.48 4.67 -17.61
N PHE A 263 45.01 5.82 -18.12
CA PHE A 263 45.53 7.13 -17.77
C PHE A 263 44.40 8.13 -17.54
N PHE A 264 44.69 9.19 -16.78
CA PHE A 264 43.74 10.27 -16.54
C PHE A 264 44.05 11.44 -17.47
N SER A 265 43.02 11.96 -18.12
CA SER A 265 43.09 13.25 -18.81
C SER A 265 42.06 14.20 -18.20
N ARG A 266 42.25 15.51 -18.40
CA ARG A 266 41.29 16.53 -17.93
C ARG A 266 40.51 17.04 -19.12
N VAL A 267 39.20 16.97 -19.03
CA VAL A 267 38.27 17.55 -20.02
C VAL A 267 37.44 18.63 -19.35
N TYR A 268 37.05 19.63 -20.13
CA TYR A 268 36.13 20.65 -19.65
C TYR A 268 34.72 20.09 -19.78
N ALA A 269 34.09 19.79 -18.66
CA ALA A 269 32.70 19.34 -18.62
C ALA A 269 31.77 20.55 -18.55
N THR A 270 30.76 20.54 -19.42
CA THR A 270 29.65 21.48 -19.42
C THR A 270 28.35 20.74 -19.22
N ILE A 271 27.37 21.39 -18.60
CA ILE A 271 26.01 20.87 -18.49
C ILE A 271 25.11 21.78 -19.30
N ASN A 272 24.33 21.20 -20.20
CA ASN A 272 23.32 21.95 -20.94
C ASN A 272 22.01 21.96 -20.16
N GLU A 273 21.93 22.85 -19.17
CA GLU A 273 20.74 23.01 -18.34
C GLU A 273 19.51 23.46 -19.14
N GLY A 274 19.71 24.16 -20.27
CA GLY A 274 18.62 24.72 -21.06
C GLY A 274 17.66 23.65 -21.56
N THR A 275 18.22 22.62 -22.20
CA THR A 275 17.46 21.47 -22.71
C THR A 275 16.73 20.73 -21.59
N LEU A 276 17.39 20.49 -20.46
CA LEU A 276 16.82 19.75 -19.34
C LEU A 276 15.69 20.51 -18.64
N LYS A 277 15.83 21.83 -18.49
CA LYS A 277 14.76 22.71 -17.98
C LYS A 277 13.57 22.76 -18.92
N GLU A 278 13.82 22.82 -20.22
CA GLU A 278 12.76 22.81 -21.23
C GLU A 278 11.95 21.50 -21.18
N ILE A 279 12.61 20.34 -21.17
CA ILE A 279 11.96 19.03 -21.06
C ILE A 279 11.07 18.95 -19.82
N ALA A 280 11.62 19.28 -18.64
CA ALA A 280 10.87 19.24 -17.39
C ALA A 280 9.67 20.20 -17.41
N SER A 281 9.85 21.41 -17.96
CA SER A 281 8.77 22.39 -18.04
C SER A 281 7.64 21.96 -18.97
N ILE A 282 7.95 21.34 -20.12
CA ILE A 282 6.94 20.87 -21.07
C ILE A 282 6.10 19.74 -20.45
N ALA A 283 6.79 18.79 -19.82
CA ALA A 283 6.18 17.59 -19.24
C ALA A 283 5.74 17.77 -17.77
N GLU A 284 5.55 19.00 -17.30
CA GLU A 284 5.02 19.30 -15.95
C GLU A 284 5.80 18.63 -14.79
N GLY A 285 7.11 18.44 -14.98
CA GLY A 285 8.01 18.00 -13.93
C GLY A 285 8.89 19.12 -13.42
N LYS A 286 10.06 18.74 -12.90
CA LYS A 286 11.03 19.66 -12.31
C LYS A 286 12.44 19.27 -12.70
N TYR A 287 13.29 20.29 -12.80
CA TYR A 287 14.71 20.17 -13.07
C TYR A 287 15.52 20.36 -11.79
N TRP A 288 16.56 19.56 -11.63
CA TRP A 288 17.58 19.73 -10.61
C TRP A 288 18.98 19.62 -11.18
N TRP A 289 19.90 20.37 -10.58
CA TRP A 289 21.33 20.23 -10.83
C TRP A 289 21.96 19.51 -9.64
N ALA A 290 22.50 18.31 -9.87
CA ALA A 290 23.23 17.53 -8.90
C ALA A 290 24.75 17.61 -9.18
N THR A 291 25.47 18.29 -8.30
CA THR A 291 26.92 18.50 -8.40
C THR A 291 27.74 17.41 -7.69
N ASP A 292 27.09 16.63 -6.83
CA ASP A 292 27.72 15.60 -6.02
C ASP A 292 26.69 14.53 -5.60
N THR A 293 27.16 13.45 -5.00
CA THR A 293 26.32 12.31 -4.60
C THR A 293 25.26 12.68 -3.55
N ASP A 294 25.54 13.65 -2.67
CA ASP A 294 24.62 14.04 -1.61
C ASP A 294 23.50 14.93 -2.15
N SER A 295 23.82 15.86 -3.04
CA SER A 295 22.84 16.63 -3.81
C SER A 295 21.96 15.72 -4.65
N LEU A 296 22.53 14.72 -5.34
CA LEU A 296 21.76 13.72 -6.10
C LEU A 296 20.79 12.96 -5.19
N ARG A 297 21.23 12.54 -4.00
CA ARG A 297 20.35 11.90 -3.01
C ARG A 297 19.23 12.82 -2.55
N GLY A 298 19.53 14.10 -2.33
CA GLY A 298 18.54 15.12 -1.99
C GLY A 298 17.47 15.29 -3.07
N VAL A 299 17.86 15.24 -4.35
CA VAL A 299 16.91 15.28 -5.48
C VAL A 299 15.96 14.08 -5.45
N TYR A 300 16.48 12.86 -5.26
CA TYR A 300 15.63 11.67 -5.15
C TYR A 300 14.68 11.71 -3.94
N ALA A 301 15.12 12.30 -2.82
CA ALA A 301 14.25 12.53 -1.66
C ALA A 301 13.14 13.54 -1.97
N GLU A 302 13.42 14.58 -2.75
CA GLU A 302 12.41 15.55 -3.16
C GLU A 302 11.39 14.94 -4.13
N ILE A 303 11.85 14.13 -5.10
CA ILE A 303 10.98 13.37 -5.99
C ILE A 303 10.06 12.44 -5.17
N ASP A 304 10.59 11.79 -4.14
CA ASP A 304 9.80 10.96 -3.23
C ASP A 304 8.73 11.75 -2.48
N ALA A 305 9.06 12.92 -1.94
CA ALA A 305 8.10 13.78 -1.27
C ALA A 305 6.98 14.26 -2.22
N LEU A 306 7.32 14.64 -3.45
CA LEU A 306 6.36 15.08 -4.46
C LEU A 306 5.35 13.97 -4.79
N GLU A 307 5.83 12.77 -5.07
CA GLU A 307 4.96 11.65 -5.47
C GLU A 307 4.18 11.03 -4.30
N LYS A 308 4.73 11.05 -3.07
CA LYS A 308 4.00 10.64 -1.86
C LYS A 308 2.86 11.59 -1.52
N SER A 309 3.07 12.90 -1.66
CA SER A 309 2.04 13.90 -1.36
C SER A 309 0.79 13.77 -2.26
N GLU A 310 0.95 13.28 -3.49
CA GLU A 310 -0.16 12.96 -4.39
C GLU A 310 -0.82 11.61 -4.07
N THR A 311 -0.16 10.77 -3.27
CA THR A 311 -0.52 9.35 -3.07
C THR A 311 -1.26 9.07 -1.75
N GLU A 312 -1.22 9.95 -0.75
CA GLU A 312 -1.97 9.73 0.49
C GLU A 312 -3.45 10.11 0.37
N GLU A 313 -4.33 9.14 0.03
CA GLU A 313 -5.68 9.10 0.60
C GLU A 313 -6.44 7.79 0.31
N LYS A 314 -7.32 7.44 1.26
CA LYS A 314 -8.28 6.31 1.35
C LYS A 314 -7.77 5.02 2.00
N ARG A 315 -7.59 5.08 3.32
CA ARG A 315 -7.62 3.91 4.19
C ARG A 315 -9.08 3.46 4.39
N TYR A 316 -9.48 2.33 3.81
CA TYR A 316 -10.78 1.73 4.10
C TYR A 316 -10.66 0.81 5.32
N SER A 317 -11.32 1.17 6.42
CA SER A 317 -11.46 0.29 7.58
C SER A 317 -12.70 -0.59 7.41
N GLN A 318 -12.50 -1.91 7.29
CA GLN A 318 -13.60 -2.87 7.24
C GLN A 318 -13.87 -3.41 8.65
N TYR A 319 -15.04 -3.14 9.19
CA TYR A 319 -15.48 -3.64 10.49
C TYR A 319 -16.26 -4.94 10.32
N ALA A 320 -15.88 -5.99 11.05
CA ALA A 320 -16.67 -7.22 11.12
C ALA A 320 -17.78 -7.08 12.19
N GLU A 321 -19.03 -7.22 11.77
CA GLU A 321 -20.19 -7.20 12.65
C GLU A 321 -20.47 -8.61 13.21
N LEU A 322 -20.15 -8.84 14.50
CA LEU A 322 -20.38 -10.14 15.16
C LEU A 322 -21.87 -10.51 15.29
N ALA A 323 -22.78 -9.55 15.06
CA ALA A 323 -24.22 -9.75 15.11
C ALA A 323 -24.81 -10.30 13.80
N THR A 324 -24.13 -10.13 12.67
CA THR A 324 -24.62 -10.45 11.33
C THR A 324 -23.69 -11.39 10.56
N GLU A 325 -22.43 -11.51 10.97
CA GLU A 325 -21.48 -12.44 10.39
C GLU A 325 -21.92 -13.90 10.65
N TRP A 326 -22.07 -14.64 9.55
CA TRP A 326 -22.58 -16.00 9.56
C TRP A 326 -21.52 -16.95 10.11
N VAL A 327 -21.85 -17.69 11.18
CA VAL A 327 -21.06 -18.83 11.60
C VAL A 327 -21.74 -20.09 11.08
N GLU A 328 -20.98 -20.93 10.39
CA GLU A 328 -21.47 -22.23 9.90
C GLU A 328 -21.47 -23.24 11.05
N LEU A 329 -22.65 -23.73 11.44
CA LEU A 329 -22.80 -24.82 12.40
C LEU A 329 -23.39 -26.03 11.65
N GLY A 330 -22.53 -26.79 10.97
CA GLY A 330 -22.95 -27.86 10.08
C GLY A 330 -23.66 -27.33 8.83
N SER A 331 -24.92 -27.70 8.60
CA SER A 331 -25.73 -27.26 7.44
C SER A 331 -26.51 -25.95 7.67
N ILE A 332 -26.43 -25.36 8.87
CA ILE A 332 -27.19 -24.18 9.24
C ILE A 332 -26.23 -22.99 9.39
N ARG A 333 -26.53 -21.90 8.69
CA ARG A 333 -25.85 -20.61 8.84
C ARG A 333 -26.67 -19.74 9.78
N LEU A 334 -26.14 -19.39 10.95
CA LEU A 334 -26.79 -18.48 11.88
C LEU A 334 -25.75 -17.56 12.54
N PRO A 335 -26.09 -16.28 12.79
CA PRO A 335 -25.23 -15.41 13.57
C PRO A 335 -25.11 -15.93 15.01
N PRO A 336 -23.92 -15.90 15.63
CA PRO A 336 -23.63 -16.61 16.87
C PRO A 336 -24.48 -16.12 18.05
N ILE A 337 -24.77 -14.81 18.10
CA ILE A 337 -25.58 -14.21 19.17
C ILE A 337 -27.06 -14.61 19.00
N LEU A 338 -27.58 -14.62 17.77
CA LEU A 338 -28.95 -15.05 17.47
C LEU A 338 -29.15 -16.56 17.69
N ALA A 339 -28.15 -17.38 17.36
CA ALA A 339 -28.16 -18.81 17.68
C ALA A 339 -28.28 -19.04 19.20
N GLY A 340 -27.56 -18.26 20.02
CA GLY A 340 -27.67 -18.30 21.48
C GLY A 340 -29.07 -17.92 22.00
N VAL A 341 -29.72 -16.91 21.40
CA VAL A 341 -31.10 -16.53 21.73
C VAL A 341 -32.08 -17.67 21.43
N LEU A 342 -32.00 -18.25 20.23
CA LEU A 342 -32.86 -19.35 19.80
C LEU A 342 -32.68 -20.59 20.67
N ALA A 343 -31.43 -20.94 21.01
CA ALA A 343 -31.12 -22.05 21.89
C ALA A 343 -31.72 -21.86 23.30
N ALA A 344 -31.59 -20.66 23.88
CA ALA A 344 -32.15 -20.35 25.19
C ALA A 344 -33.69 -20.39 25.18
N MET A 345 -34.34 -19.91 24.12
CA MET A 345 -35.81 -19.98 23.96
C MET A 345 -36.30 -21.43 23.78
N MET A 346 -35.65 -22.21 22.92
CA MET A 346 -35.98 -23.62 22.71
C MET A 346 -35.83 -24.43 24.00
N LEU A 347 -34.74 -24.20 24.74
CA LEU A 347 -34.52 -24.86 26.04
C LEU A 347 -35.61 -24.50 27.05
N GLU A 348 -36.05 -23.23 27.10
CA GLU A 348 -37.18 -22.82 27.96
C GLU A 348 -38.48 -23.54 27.58
N ILE A 349 -38.81 -23.62 26.29
CA ILE A 349 -40.03 -24.26 25.79
C ILE A 349 -40.02 -25.76 26.10
N VAL A 350 -38.91 -26.45 25.82
CA VAL A 350 -38.78 -27.88 26.07
C VAL A 350 -38.89 -28.15 27.58
N LEU A 351 -38.18 -27.41 28.42
CA LEU A 351 -38.24 -27.59 29.88
C LEU A 351 -39.63 -27.28 30.44
N ALA A 352 -40.30 -26.24 29.92
CA ALA A 352 -41.64 -25.84 30.35
C ALA A 352 -42.72 -26.85 29.96
N ASN A 353 -42.51 -27.66 28.92
CA ASN A 353 -43.48 -28.64 28.43
C ASN A 353 -43.19 -30.08 28.85
N THR A 354 -41.96 -30.38 29.30
CA THR A 354 -41.54 -31.73 29.71
C THR A 354 -41.41 -31.87 31.24
N GLY A 355 -40.22 -31.61 31.79
CA GLY A 355 -39.87 -31.91 33.18
C GLY A 355 -40.29 -30.84 34.20
N LEU A 356 -40.47 -29.60 33.77
CA LEU A 356 -40.87 -28.46 34.62
C LEU A 356 -42.24 -27.92 34.22
N ARG A 357 -43.16 -28.83 33.88
CA ARG A 357 -44.51 -28.54 33.37
C ARG A 357 -45.20 -27.44 34.20
N LYS A 358 -45.63 -26.39 33.51
CA LYS A 358 -46.58 -25.40 34.03
C LYS A 358 -47.95 -26.06 34.04
N THR A 359 -48.37 -26.60 35.18
CA THR A 359 -49.78 -26.95 35.38
C THR A 359 -50.58 -25.65 35.46
N PRO A 360 -51.74 -25.56 34.79
CA PRO A 360 -52.62 -24.39 34.86
C PRO A 360 -53.11 -24.12 36.28
#